data_AF-A0A069P8R8-F1
#
_entry.id   AF-A0A069P8R8-F1
#
_cell.length_a   1.000
_cell.length_b   1.000
_cell.length_c   1.000
_cell.angle_alpha   90.00
_cell.angle_beta   90.00
_cell.angle_gamma   90.00
#
_symmetry.space_group_name_H-M   'P 1'
#
loop_
_entity.id
_entity.type
_entity.pdbx_description
1 polymer ?
#
loop_
_entity_poly.entity_id
_entity_poly.type
_entity_poly.pdbx_seq_one_letter_code
_entity_poly.pdbx_strand_id
1 'polypeptide(L)'
;MSRAEVALALVVALNLAACQSTGQSSSQVSPTRAHQLCELRELESVGYQPWQEDFYYPRNLQAAQARLEAAKRARGLEGVDTCATADASGNPR
;
A
#
# COMPACT_ATOMS: atom_id res chain seq x y z
N MET A 1 5.19 53.52 -7.53
CA MET A 1 4.49 52.25 -7.27
C MET A 1 5.25 51.14 -7.98
N SER A 2 6.25 50.57 -7.30
CA SER A 2 7.07 49.48 -7.84
C SER A 2 6.72 48.22 -7.06
N ARG A 3 6.05 47.27 -7.70
CA ARG A 3 5.86 45.90 -7.20
C ARG A 3 6.04 44.95 -8.39
N ALA A 4 7.28 44.87 -8.87
CA ALA A 4 7.73 43.71 -9.59
C ALA A 4 8.01 42.62 -8.56
N GLU A 5 7.07 41.71 -8.35
CA GLU A 5 7.32 40.46 -7.63
C GLU A 5 6.69 39.33 -8.44
N VAL A 6 7.27 39.11 -9.62
CA VAL A 6 7.22 37.81 -10.30
C VAL A 6 8.10 36.87 -9.48
N ALA A 7 7.50 35.89 -8.81
CA ALA A 7 8.14 34.61 -8.57
C ALA A 7 7.09 33.63 -8.02
N LEU A 8 6.40 32.96 -8.95
CA LEU A 8 5.71 31.71 -8.68
C LEU A 8 6.79 30.67 -8.33
N ALA A 9 7.12 30.55 -7.05
CA ALA A 9 8.03 29.51 -6.56
C ALA A 9 7.29 28.17 -6.53
N LEU A 10 7.26 27.49 -7.68
CA LEU A 10 6.80 26.12 -7.79
C LEU A 10 7.86 25.20 -7.15
N VAL A 11 7.75 24.97 -5.83
CA VAL A 11 8.59 23.99 -5.14
C VAL A 11 8.03 22.60 -5.42
N VAL A 12 8.48 21.98 -6.51
CA VAL A 12 8.30 20.55 -6.74
C VAL A 12 9.33 19.83 -5.87
N ALA A 13 8.93 19.47 -4.65
CA ALA A 13 9.68 18.55 -3.82
C ALA A 13 9.56 17.14 -4.44
N LEU A 14 10.52 16.77 -5.28
CA LEU A 14 10.72 15.37 -5.65
C LEU A 14 11.15 14.62 -4.38
N ASN A 15 10.17 14.01 -3.71
CA ASN A 15 10.44 12.97 -2.72
C ASN A 15 10.97 11.76 -3.49
N LEU A 16 12.28 11.73 -3.71
CA LEU A 16 12.99 10.55 -4.15
C LEU A 16 13.02 9.58 -2.96
N ALA A 17 11.88 8.92 -2.72
CA ALA A 17 11.83 7.78 -1.84
C ALA A 17 12.79 6.74 -2.41
N ALA A 18 13.98 6.65 -1.81
CA ALA A 18 14.90 5.56 -2.05
C ALA A 18 14.09 4.27 -1.90
N CYS A 19 13.89 3.57 -3.00
CA CYS A 19 13.38 2.20 -2.96
C CYS A 19 14.47 1.40 -2.24
N GLN A 20 14.34 1.27 -0.92
CA GLN A 20 15.16 0.37 -0.12
C GLN A 20 14.72 -1.05 -0.53
N SER A 21 15.25 -1.53 -1.65
CA SER A 21 15.12 -2.92 -2.08
C SER A 21 15.77 -3.78 -1.02
N THR A 22 14.98 -4.32 -0.08
CA THR A 22 15.42 -5.31 0.90
C THR A 22 15.70 -6.62 0.18
N GLY A 23 16.86 -6.71 -0.48
CA GLY A 23 17.43 -7.97 -0.95
C GLY A 23 18.16 -8.65 0.20
N GLN A 24 17.45 -9.41 1.02
CA GLN A 24 18.07 -10.40 1.90
C GLN A 24 17.71 -11.81 1.42
N SER A 25 18.61 -12.39 0.62
CA SER A 25 18.62 -13.81 0.31
C SER A 25 19.12 -14.60 1.53
N SER A 26 18.25 -15.38 2.16
CA SER A 26 18.57 -16.66 2.81
C SER A 26 17.35 -17.20 3.57
N SER A 27 16.70 -18.21 2.98
CA SER A 27 16.02 -19.33 3.66
C SER A 27 15.30 -19.07 5.00
N GLN A 28 14.58 -17.96 5.13
CA GLN A 28 13.59 -17.74 6.18
C GLN A 28 12.25 -18.03 5.54
N VAL A 29 11.64 -19.18 5.86
CA VAL A 29 10.24 -19.47 5.47
C VAL A 29 9.42 -18.33 6.05
N SER A 30 9.07 -17.39 5.19
CA SER A 30 8.71 -16.06 5.63
C SER A 30 7.31 -16.13 6.24
N PRO A 31 7.11 -15.70 7.50
CA PRO A 31 5.76 -15.54 8.07
C PRO A 31 4.90 -14.57 7.23
N THR A 32 5.52 -13.86 6.29
CA THR A 32 4.89 -12.95 5.35
C THR A 32 4.13 -13.61 4.20
N ARG A 33 4.21 -14.93 3.96
CA ARG A 33 3.38 -15.53 2.89
C ARG A 33 1.89 -15.50 3.25
N ALA A 34 1.55 -15.82 4.50
CA ALA A 34 0.16 -15.75 4.96
C ALA A 34 -0.34 -14.31 4.97
N HIS A 35 0.49 -13.37 5.43
CA HIS A 35 0.19 -11.94 5.42
C HIS A 35 -0.02 -11.41 4.00
N GLN A 36 0.91 -11.68 3.09
CA GLN A 36 0.84 -11.23 1.69
C GLN A 36 -0.37 -11.82 0.96
N LEU A 37 -0.71 -13.08 1.23
CA LEU A 37 -1.93 -13.68 0.67
C LEU A 37 -3.19 -13.02 1.24
N CYS A 38 -3.20 -12.65 2.52
CA CYS A 38 -4.29 -11.90 3.11
C CYS A 38 -4.42 -10.50 2.47
N GLU A 39 -3.32 -9.76 2.33
CA GLU A 39 -3.31 -8.45 1.66
C GLU A 39 -3.83 -8.57 0.21
N LEU A 40 -3.46 -9.64 -0.49
CA LEU A 40 -3.95 -9.91 -1.83
C LEU A 40 -5.47 -10.18 -1.84
N ARG A 41 -5.98 -10.91 -0.86
CA ARG A 41 -7.44 -11.13 -0.69
C ARG A 41 -8.18 -9.82 -0.40
N GLU A 42 -7.60 -8.91 0.37
CA GLU A 42 -8.18 -7.60 0.61
C GLU A 42 -8.27 -6.77 -0.67
N LEU A 43 -7.22 -6.78 -1.49
CA LEU A 43 -7.21 -6.10 -2.79
C LEU A 43 -8.21 -6.73 -3.77
N GLU A 44 -8.32 -8.06 -3.79
CA GLU A 44 -9.33 -8.79 -4.57
C GLU A 44 -10.75 -8.39 -4.15
N SER A 45 -10.99 -8.15 -2.85
CA SER A 45 -12.30 -7.73 -2.33
C SER A 45 -12.77 -6.36 -2.87
N VAL A 46 -11.83 -5.52 -3.31
CA VAL A 46 -12.10 -4.21 -3.94
C VAL A 46 -11.88 -4.21 -5.46
N GLY A 47 -11.81 -5.41 -6.05
CA GLY A 47 -11.81 -5.61 -7.49
C GLY A 47 -10.44 -5.66 -8.18
N TYR A 48 -9.34 -5.81 -7.44
CA TYR A 48 -8.04 -6.13 -8.04
C TYR A 48 -7.99 -7.58 -8.51
N GLN A 49 -7.39 -7.85 -9.66
CA GLN A 49 -7.34 -9.19 -10.25
C GLN A 49 -5.88 -9.57 -10.56
N PRO A 50 -5.14 -10.14 -9.59
CA PRO A 50 -3.70 -10.40 -9.74
C PRO A 50 -3.34 -11.47 -10.78
N TRP A 51 -4.30 -12.28 -11.20
CA TRP A 51 -4.12 -13.31 -12.23
C TRP A 51 -4.35 -12.81 -13.66
N GLN A 52 -4.89 -11.59 -13.83
CA GLN A 52 -5.04 -11.00 -15.14
C GLN A 52 -3.75 -10.32 -15.59
N GLU A 53 -3.51 -10.33 -16.90
CA GLU A 53 -2.44 -9.54 -17.48
C GLU A 53 -2.79 -8.04 -17.35
N ASP A 54 -2.10 -7.35 -16.46
CA ASP A 54 -2.36 -5.95 -16.13
C ASP A 54 -1.41 -5.00 -16.87
N PHE A 55 -1.83 -4.55 -18.06
CA PHE A 55 -1.10 -3.58 -18.88
C PHE A 55 -0.87 -2.23 -18.18
N TYR A 56 -1.65 -1.90 -17.15
CA TYR A 56 -1.56 -0.64 -16.43
C TYR A 56 -0.90 -0.80 -15.06
N TYR A 57 -0.25 -1.93 -14.78
CA TYR A 57 0.58 -2.08 -13.60
C TYR A 57 1.70 -1.01 -13.60
N PRO A 58 1.94 -0.29 -12.48
CA PRO A 58 1.37 -0.46 -11.13
C PRO A 58 0.14 0.42 -10.82
N ARG A 59 -0.37 1.22 -11.77
CA ARG A 59 -1.48 2.17 -11.54
C ARG A 59 -2.73 1.48 -11.01
N ASN A 60 -3.09 0.33 -11.58
CA ASN A 60 -4.29 -0.41 -11.18
C ASN A 60 -4.19 -0.98 -9.76
N LEU A 61 -3.00 -1.43 -9.34
CA LEU A 61 -2.70 -1.81 -7.96
C LEU A 61 -2.90 -0.62 -7.01
N GLN A 62 -2.35 0.56 -7.34
CA GLN A 62 -2.50 1.76 -6.51
C GLN A 62 -3.97 2.23 -6.42
N ALA A 63 -4.72 2.13 -7.52
CA ALA A 63 -6.14 2.44 -7.52
C ALA A 63 -6.93 1.46 -6.63
N ALA A 64 -6.59 0.16 -6.65
CA ALA A 64 -7.18 -0.81 -5.74
C ALA A 64 -6.84 -0.52 -4.27
N GLN A 65 -5.59 -0.18 -3.96
CA GLN A 65 -5.19 0.24 -2.62
C GLN A 65 -6.01 1.44 -2.12
N ALA A 66 -6.21 2.46 -2.96
CA ALA A 66 -7.03 3.62 -2.61
C ALA A 66 -8.50 3.24 -2.33
N ARG A 67 -9.07 2.29 -3.09
CA ARG A 67 -10.41 1.75 -2.84
C ARG A 67 -10.47 0.97 -1.52
N LEU A 68 -9.45 0.17 -1.23
CA LEU A 68 -9.35 -0.58 0.03
C LEU A 68 -9.28 0.37 1.23
N GLU A 69 -8.44 1.40 1.18
CA GLU A 69 -8.34 2.40 2.24
C GLU A 69 -9.66 3.16 2.44
N ALA A 70 -10.35 3.53 1.36
CA ALA A 70 -11.67 4.14 1.45
C ALA A 70 -12.70 3.19 2.08
N ALA A 71 -12.67 1.90 1.73
CA ALA A 71 -13.54 0.87 2.32
C ALA A 71 -13.24 0.62 3.80
N LYS A 72 -11.95 0.63 4.20
CA LYS A 72 -11.52 0.53 5.61
C LYS A 72 -12.00 1.75 6.41
N ARG A 73 -11.82 2.96 5.88
CA ARG A 73 -12.33 4.20 6.51
C ARG A 73 -13.85 4.18 6.70
N ALA A 74 -14.60 3.73 5.69
CA ALA A 74 -16.05 3.61 5.81
C ALA A 74 -16.52 2.62 6.90
N ARG A 75 -15.64 1.70 7.32
CA ARG A 75 -15.87 0.72 8.39
C ARG A 75 -15.23 1.11 9.74
N GLY A 76 -14.56 2.26 9.83
CA GLY A 76 -13.79 2.66 11.01
C GLY A 76 -12.54 1.81 11.25
N LEU A 77 -11.98 1.19 10.20
CA LEU A 77 -10.78 0.35 10.23
C LEU A 77 -9.55 1.08 9.64
N GLU A 78 -9.56 2.40 9.64
CA GLU A 78 -8.45 3.20 9.14
C GLU A 78 -7.15 2.90 9.90
N GLY A 79 -6.08 2.57 9.16
CA GLY A 79 -4.80 2.17 9.75
C GLY A 79 -4.79 0.80 10.45
N VAL A 80 -5.87 0.02 10.39
CA VAL A 80 -5.93 -1.33 10.96
C VAL A 80 -5.35 -2.33 9.96
N ASP A 81 -4.27 -3.01 10.36
CA ASP A 81 -3.75 -4.19 9.66
C ASP A 81 -4.56 -5.43 10.06
N THR A 82 -5.70 -5.60 9.39
CA THR A 82 -6.59 -6.75 9.44
C THR A 82 -5.86 -8.08 9.20
N CYS A 83 -4.77 -8.07 8.44
CA CYS A 83 -3.99 -9.26 8.13
C CYS A 83 -2.93 -9.59 9.20
N ALA A 84 -2.43 -8.60 9.95
CA ALA A 84 -1.59 -8.82 11.13
C ALA A 84 -2.40 -9.29 12.35
N THR A 85 -3.65 -8.83 12.51
CA THR A 85 -4.50 -9.23 13.66
C THR A 85 -4.88 -10.71 13.68
N ALA A 86 -4.81 -11.39 12.53
CA ALA A 86 -5.04 -12.84 12.44
C ALA A 86 -3.93 -13.67 13.12
N ASP A 87 -2.73 -13.12 13.28
CA ASP A 87 -1.63 -13.72 14.05
C ASP A 87 -1.79 -13.48 15.55
N ALA A 88 -2.22 -12.27 15.93
CA ALA A 88 -2.40 -11.85 17.33
C ALA A 88 -3.61 -12.50 18.05
N SER A 89 -4.60 -13.01 17.32
CA SER A 89 -5.72 -13.79 17.90
C SER A 89 -5.34 -15.24 18.22
N GLY A 90 -4.11 -15.67 17.93
CA GLY A 90 -3.61 -17.01 18.19
C GLY A 90 -3.16 -17.22 19.64
N ASN A 91 -4.12 -17.43 20.55
CA ASN A 91 -3.98 -18.07 21.87
C ASN A 91 -3.07 -17.38 22.93
N PRO A 92 -3.62 -16.80 24.02
CA PRO A 92 -2.84 -16.57 25.23
C PRO A 92 -2.50 -17.93 25.86
N ARG A 93 -1.22 -18.14 26.23
CA ARG A 93 -0.82 -19.25 27.08
C ARG A 93 -1.23 -19.03 28.52
#